data_AF-A0A382EGX2-F1
#
_entry.id   AF-A0A382EGX2-F1
#
_cell.length_a   1.000
_cell.length_b   1.000
_cell.length_c   1.000
_cell.angle_alpha   90.00
_cell.angle_beta   90.00
_cell.angle_gamma   90.00
#
_symmetry.space_group_name_H-M   'P 1'
#
loop_
_entity.id
_entity.type
_entity.pdbx_description
1 polymer ?
#
loop_
_entity_poly.entity_id
_entity_poly.type
_entity_poly.pdbx_seq_one_letter_code
_entity_poly.pdbx_strand_id
1 'polypeptide(L)'
;MGTELFPNISSSPSLIWLVPAIGLHVINIFLGVFMAFQNKTFITIRAHGFLYYGVLICLAIFLVMNQTHGENTLWDYLVVAYFIIVIPISKRWDILIHVFITLTGLTFLPLLIVLQM
;
A
#
# COMPACT_ATOMS: atom_id res chain seq x y z
N MET A 1 -10.72 7.08 -25.76
CA MET A 1 -10.13 6.02 -24.91
C MET A 1 -10.00 6.41 -23.44
N GLY A 2 -9.66 7.66 -23.06
CA GLY A 2 -9.60 8.06 -21.64
C GLY A 2 -10.95 8.19 -20.91
N THR A 3 -12.07 8.30 -21.65
CA THR A 3 -13.41 8.57 -21.10
C THR A 3 -14.12 7.34 -20.51
N GLU A 4 -13.63 6.12 -20.75
CA GLU A 4 -14.22 4.87 -20.26
C GLU A 4 -13.48 4.27 -19.06
N LEU A 5 -12.27 4.76 -18.77
CA LEU A 5 -11.44 4.28 -17.65
C LEU A 5 -12.06 4.64 -16.29
N PHE A 6 -12.42 5.91 -16.09
CA PHE A 6 -12.96 6.40 -14.82
C PHE A 6 -14.26 5.70 -14.36
N PRO A 7 -15.28 5.48 -15.22
CA PRO A 7 -16.48 4.77 -14.79
C PRO A 7 -16.20 3.31 -14.38
N ASN A 8 -15.36 2.57 -15.12
CA ASN A 8 -14.99 1.19 -14.78
C ASN A 8 -14.16 1.08 -13.48
N ILE A 9 -13.27 2.05 -13.23
CA ILE A 9 -12.53 2.15 -11.95
C ILE A 9 -13.52 2.38 -10.79
N SER A 10 -14.44 3.32 -10.97
CA SER A 10 -15.38 3.72 -9.92
C SER A 10 -16.40 2.64 -9.54
N SER A 11 -16.68 1.70 -10.45
CA SER A 11 -17.61 0.60 -10.21
C SER A 11 -16.97 -0.60 -9.51
N SER A 12 -15.63 -0.67 -9.40
CA SER A 12 -14.97 -1.79 -8.72
C SER A 12 -15.25 -1.76 -7.21
N PRO A 13 -15.86 -2.82 -6.65
CA PRO A 13 -16.16 -2.89 -5.21
C PRO A 13 -14.91 -2.83 -4.32
N SER A 14 -13.74 -3.23 -4.84
CA SER A 14 -12.49 -3.31 -4.09
C SER A 14 -11.77 -1.94 -3.98
N LEU A 15 -12.16 -0.96 -4.81
CA LEU A 15 -11.60 0.40 -4.84
C LEU A 15 -11.67 1.11 -3.47
N ILE A 16 -12.75 0.88 -2.73
CA ILE A 16 -12.99 1.48 -1.41
C ILE A 16 -11.91 1.09 -0.39
N TRP A 17 -11.21 -0.02 -0.59
CA TRP A 17 -10.11 -0.46 0.27
C TRP A 17 -8.75 -0.02 -0.27
N LEU A 18 -8.61 0.17 -1.57
CA LEU A 18 -7.33 0.57 -2.15
C LEU A 18 -7.04 2.06 -1.98
N VAL A 19 -8.04 2.93 -2.14
CA VAL A 19 -7.90 4.37 -1.90
C VAL A 19 -7.38 4.67 -0.48
N PRO A 20 -7.97 4.15 0.60
CA PRO A 20 -7.41 4.34 1.93
C PRO A 20 -6.07 3.64 2.12
N ALA A 21 -5.80 2.50 1.47
CA ALA A 21 -4.46 1.89 1.51
C ALA A 21 -3.39 2.85 0.96
N ILE A 22 -3.65 3.49 -0.18
CA ILE A 22 -2.76 4.50 -0.78
C ILE A 22 -2.59 5.68 0.18
N GLY A 23 -3.70 6.25 0.68
CA GLY A 23 -3.65 7.39 1.59
C GLY A 23 -2.86 7.11 2.87
N LEU A 24 -3.14 5.98 3.53
CA LEU A 24 -2.43 5.53 4.72
C LEU A 24 -0.94 5.30 4.44
N HIS A 25 -0.61 4.70 3.30
CA HIS A 25 0.77 4.42 2.93
C HIS A 25 1.56 5.70 2.63
N VAL A 26 0.94 6.69 1.98
CA VAL A 26 1.54 8.02 1.75
C VAL A 26 1.83 8.71 3.08
N ILE A 27 0.85 8.78 4.00
CA ILE A 27 1.04 9.36 5.33
C ILE A 27 2.15 8.61 6.07
N ASN A 28 2.18 7.28 5.95
CA ASN A 28 3.18 6.44 6.60
C ASN A 28 4.60 6.71 6.09
N ILE A 29 4.79 6.94 4.78
CA ILE A 29 6.06 7.33 4.18
C ILE A 29 6.53 8.68 4.73
N PHE A 30 5.66 9.69 4.72
CA PHE A 30 6.00 11.01 5.24
C PHE A 30 6.37 10.96 6.72
N LEU A 31 5.63 10.19 7.53
CA LEU A 31 5.97 9.99 8.94
C LEU A 31 7.31 9.25 9.11
N GLY A 32 7.59 8.26 8.25
CA GLY A 32 8.87 7.55 8.21
C GLY A 32 10.05 8.48 7.91
N VAL A 33 9.90 9.35 6.91
CA VAL A 33 10.90 10.37 6.54
C VAL A 33 11.05 11.40 7.65
N PHE A 34 9.95 11.88 8.24
CA PHE A 34 9.98 12.79 9.39
C PHE A 34 10.80 12.20 10.54
N MET A 35 10.59 10.93 10.89
CA MET A 35 11.36 10.21 11.91
C MET A 35 12.83 9.94 11.54
N ALA A 36 13.20 10.05 10.26
CA ALA A 36 14.58 9.92 9.82
C ALA A 36 15.38 11.21 10.09
N PHE A 37 14.73 12.38 9.97
CA PHE A 37 15.34 13.69 10.16
C PHE A 37 15.12 14.30 11.55
N GLN A 38 14.12 13.83 12.29
CA GLN A 38 13.76 14.31 13.62
C GLN A 38 13.96 13.23 14.68
N ASN A 39 13.96 13.63 15.96
CA ASN A 39 14.06 12.67 17.06
C ASN A 39 12.87 11.71 17.06
N LYS A 40 13.18 10.41 17.06
CA LYS A 40 12.19 9.34 17.15
C LYS A 40 11.56 9.36 18.54
N THR A 41 10.25 9.56 18.62
CA THR A 41 9.50 9.44 19.86
C THR A 41 8.75 8.12 19.88
N PHE A 42 8.42 7.63 21.08
CA PHE A 42 7.59 6.43 21.22
C PHE A 42 6.24 6.59 20.46
N ILE A 43 5.66 7.79 20.50
CA ILE A 43 4.39 8.11 19.84
C ILE A 43 4.52 8.00 18.32
N THR A 44 5.57 8.60 17.73
CA THR A 44 5.75 8.59 16.26
C THR A 44 6.07 7.19 15.73
N ILE A 45 6.87 6.40 16.45
CA ILE A 45 7.14 5.00 16.09
C ILE A 45 5.83 4.19 16.11
N ARG A 46 5.02 4.35 17.15
CA ARG A 46 3.75 3.63 17.29
C ARG A 46 2.75 4.05 16.21
N ALA A 47 2.66 5.33 15.90
CA ALA A 47 1.81 5.85 14.83
C ALA A 47 2.23 5.28 13.46
N HIS A 48 3.53 5.25 13.14
CA HIS A 48 4.05 4.65 11.91
C HIS A 48 3.73 3.14 11.83
N GLY A 49 3.85 2.43 12.96
CA GLY A 49 3.41 1.03 13.04
C GLY A 49 1.91 0.86 12.76
N PHE A 50 1.05 1.67 13.37
CA PHE A 50 -0.40 1.59 13.19
C PHE A 50 -0.84 1.92 11.77
N LEU A 51 -0.28 2.98 11.17
CA LEU A 51 -0.55 3.32 9.77
C LEU A 51 -0.19 2.16 8.85
N TYR A 52 0.98 1.55 9.07
CA TYR A 52 1.41 0.39 8.32
C TYR A 52 0.48 -0.82 8.46
N TYR A 53 0.05 -1.15 9.69
CA TYR A 53 -0.95 -2.20 9.88
C TYR A 53 -2.29 -1.86 9.21
N GLY A 54 -2.69 -0.59 9.20
CA GLY A 54 -3.87 -0.13 8.46
C GLY A 54 -3.76 -0.43 6.96
N VAL A 55 -2.61 -0.15 6.34
CA VAL A 55 -2.36 -0.51 4.94
C VAL A 55 -2.50 -2.01 4.71
N LEU A 56 -1.91 -2.85 5.58
CA LEU A 56 -2.01 -4.30 5.46
C LEU A 56 -3.45 -4.81 5.61
N ILE A 57 -4.24 -4.23 6.51
CA ILE A 57 -5.66 -4.57 6.68
C ILE A 57 -6.44 -4.22 5.41
N CYS A 58 -6.23 -3.02 4.87
CA CYS A 58 -6.86 -2.61 3.62
C CYS A 58 -6.52 -3.57 2.46
N LEU A 59 -5.25 -3.96 2.33
CA LEU A 59 -4.81 -4.92 1.31
C LEU A 59 -5.38 -6.33 1.51
N ALA A 60 -5.50 -6.77 2.76
CA ALA A 60 -6.11 -8.06 3.07
C ALA A 60 -7.60 -8.06 2.69
N ILE A 61 -8.33 -7.00 3.03
CA ILE A 61 -9.76 -6.88 2.67
C ILE A 61 -9.92 -6.74 1.15
N PHE A 62 -9.04 -5.99 0.49
CA PHE A 62 -8.98 -5.92 -0.97
C PHE A 62 -8.88 -7.31 -1.59
N LEU A 63 -7.91 -8.15 -1.17
CA LEU A 63 -7.77 -9.52 -1.68
C LEU A 63 -9.01 -10.38 -1.42
N VAL A 64 -9.62 -10.26 -0.24
CA VAL A 64 -10.83 -11.02 0.10
C VAL A 64 -12.00 -10.61 -0.81
N MET A 65 -12.24 -9.31 -0.97
CA MET A 65 -13.30 -8.82 -1.85
C MET A 65 -13.05 -9.24 -3.30
N ASN A 66 -11.83 -9.07 -3.78
CA ASN A 66 -11.47 -9.37 -5.14
C ASN A 66 -11.52 -10.90 -5.43
N GLN A 67 -11.25 -11.74 -4.43
CA GLN A 67 -11.50 -13.19 -4.49
C GLN A 67 -12.98 -13.52 -4.66
N THR A 68 -13.88 -12.84 -3.93
CA THR A 68 -15.33 -13.10 -3.99
C THR A 68 -15.95 -12.76 -5.35
N HIS A 69 -15.28 -11.90 -6.13
CA HIS A 69 -15.68 -11.53 -7.49
C HIS A 69 -14.90 -12.30 -8.58
N GLY A 70 -13.95 -13.17 -8.20
CA GLY A 70 -13.14 -13.94 -9.15
C GLY A 70 -12.08 -13.11 -9.89
N GLU A 71 -11.73 -11.93 -9.37
CA GLU A 71 -10.89 -10.93 -10.02
C GLU A 71 -9.41 -11.00 -9.56
N ASN A 72 -9.09 -11.87 -8.60
CA ASN A 72 -7.72 -12.00 -8.10
C ASN A 72 -6.76 -12.54 -9.15
N THR A 73 -5.72 -11.76 -9.41
CA THR A 73 -4.61 -12.12 -10.28
C THR A 73 -3.38 -12.51 -9.46
N LEU A 74 -2.40 -13.15 -10.10
CA LEU A 74 -1.09 -13.41 -9.48
C LEU A 74 -0.42 -12.11 -9.01
N TRP A 75 -0.63 -11.00 -9.73
CA TRP A 75 -0.07 -9.69 -9.40
C TRP A 75 -0.56 -9.19 -8.05
N ASP A 76 -1.85 -9.38 -7.74
CA ASP A 76 -2.45 -8.94 -6.48
C ASP A 76 -1.76 -9.60 -5.27
N TYR A 77 -1.53 -10.90 -5.36
CA TYR A 77 -0.81 -11.65 -4.32
C TYR A 77 0.66 -11.24 -4.21
N LEU A 78 1.33 -10.95 -5.33
CA LEU A 78 2.72 -10.49 -5.31
C LEU A 78 2.86 -9.12 -4.65
N VAL A 79 1.95 -8.19 -4.91
CA VAL A 79 1.95 -6.88 -4.25
C VAL A 79 1.70 -7.04 -2.76
N VAL A 80 0.73 -7.86 -2.34
CA VAL A 80 0.51 -8.09 -0.90
C VAL A 80 1.71 -8.77 -0.25
N ALA A 81 2.33 -9.75 -0.90
CA ALA A 81 3.56 -10.39 -0.41
C ALA A 81 4.72 -9.39 -0.30
N TYR A 82 4.85 -8.47 -1.26
CA TYR A 82 5.84 -7.38 -1.21
C TYR A 82 5.66 -6.53 0.04
N PHE A 83 4.43 -6.15 0.36
CA PHE A 83 4.13 -5.41 1.58
C PHE A 83 4.40 -6.26 2.83
N ILE A 84 4.05 -7.54 2.88
CA ILE A 84 4.26 -8.34 4.11
C ILE A 84 5.74 -8.66 4.35
N ILE A 85 6.54 -8.82 3.29
CA ILE A 85 7.89 -9.37 3.38
C ILE A 85 8.95 -8.31 3.12
N VAL A 86 8.92 -7.66 1.95
CA VAL A 86 10.02 -6.81 1.48
C VAL A 86 10.09 -5.52 2.28
N ILE A 87 8.96 -4.85 2.51
CA ILE A 87 8.94 -3.59 3.27
C ILE A 87 9.45 -3.78 4.71
N PRO A 88 9.01 -4.78 5.50
CA PRO A 88 9.52 -4.98 6.85
C PRO A 88 10.99 -5.40 6.91
N ILE A 89 11.44 -6.24 5.97
CA ILE A 89 12.85 -6.64 5.88
C ILE A 89 13.73 -5.42 5.60
N SER A 90 13.31 -4.53 4.70
CA SER A 90 14.08 -3.34 4.34
C SER A 90 14.31 -2.37 5.50
N LYS A 91 13.51 -2.42 6.59
CA LYS A 91 13.75 -1.62 7.81
C LYS A 91 15.09 -1.93 8.49
N ARG A 92 15.67 -3.11 8.22
CA ARG A 92 16.97 -3.54 8.76
C ARG A 92 18.15 -2.99 7.95
N TRP A 93 17.87 -2.39 6.79
CA TRP A 93 18.89 -1.84 5.90
C TRP A 93 19.05 -0.33 6.15
N ASP A 94 19.76 0.35 5.25
CA ASP A 94 19.87 1.80 5.27
C ASP A 94 18.51 2.50 5.08
N ILE A 95 18.33 3.65 5.72
CA ILE A 95 17.07 4.37 5.73
C ILE A 95 16.65 4.87 4.35
N LEU A 96 17.61 5.27 3.49
CA LEU A 96 17.32 5.71 2.13
C LEU A 96 16.82 4.54 1.29
N ILE A 97 17.42 3.35 1.47
CA ILE A 97 16.99 2.13 0.79
C ILE A 97 15.57 1.75 1.24
N HIS A 98 15.28 1.82 2.54
CA HIS A 98 13.93 1.56 3.05
C HIS A 98 12.89 2.52 2.45
N VAL A 99 13.18 3.82 2.38
CA VAL A 99 12.30 4.82 1.78
C VAL A 99 12.07 4.52 0.30
N PHE A 100 13.13 4.20 -0.45
CA PHE A 100 13.03 3.83 -1.87
C PHE A 100 12.15 2.59 -2.10
N ILE A 101 12.34 1.54 -1.30
CA ILE A 101 11.52 0.32 -1.35
C ILE A 101 10.06 0.62 -1.01
N THR A 102 9.82 1.50 -0.03
CA THR A 102 8.46 1.88 0.39
C THR A 102 7.75 2.71 -0.69
N LEU A 103 8.46 3.60 -1.38
CA LEU A 103 7.97 4.35 -2.54
C LEU A 103 7.66 3.44 -3.73
N THR A 104 8.49 2.42 -3.96
CA THR A 104 8.20 1.38 -4.97
C THR A 104 6.92 0.62 -4.62
N GLY A 105 6.70 0.31 -3.34
CA GLY A 105 5.42 -0.27 -2.89
C GLY A 105 4.23 0.66 -3.17
N LEU A 106 4.41 1.98 -3.04
CA LEU A 106 3.36 2.95 -3.35
C LEU A 106 2.98 2.94 -4.84
N THR A 107 3.93 2.77 -5.76
CA THR A 107 3.62 2.72 -7.20
C THR A 107 2.89 1.43 -7.59
N PHE A 108 3.08 0.34 -6.84
CA PHE A 108 2.33 -0.90 -7.06
C PHE A 108 0.85 -0.78 -6.70
N LEU A 109 0.48 0.05 -5.72
CA LEU A 109 -0.92 0.16 -5.29
C LEU A 109 -1.85 0.63 -6.43
N PRO A 110 -1.62 1.75 -7.15
CA PRO A 110 -2.44 2.11 -8.30
C PRO A 110 -2.42 1.08 -9.43
N LEU A 111 -1.31 0.34 -9.60
CA LEU A 111 -1.20 -0.68 -10.64
C LEU A 111 -2.14 -1.86 -10.42
N LEU A 112 -2.54 -2.15 -9.18
CA LEU A 112 -3.55 -3.16 -8.88
C LEU A 112 -4.87 -2.85 -9.62
N ILE A 113 -5.26 -1.59 -9.71
CA ILE A 113 -6.47 -1.18 -10.45
C ILE A 113 -6.22 -1.23 -11.96
N VAL A 114 -5.11 -0.68 -12.42
CA VAL A 114 -4.82 -0.52 -13.86
C VAL A 114 -4.70 -1.87 -14.56
N LEU A 115 -4.13 -2.88 -13.90
CA LEU A 115 -3.91 -4.21 -14.48
C LEU A 115 -5.11 -5.15 -14.35
N GLN A 116 -6.14 -4.78 -13.58
CA GLN A 116 -7.39 -5.53 -13.45
C GLN A 116 -8.44 -5.15 -14.51
N MET A 117 -8.13 -4.17 -15.39
CA MET A 117 -9.00 -3.74 -16.49
C MET A 117 -8.78 -4.51 -17.79
#